data_AF-A0A7C7SR43-F1
#
_entry.id   AF-A0A7C7SR43-F1
#
_cell.length_a   1.000
_cell.length_b   1.000
_cell.length_c   1.000
_cell.angle_alpha   90.00
_cell.angle_beta   90.00
_cell.angle_gamma   90.00
#
_symmetry.space_group_name_H-M   'P 1'
#
loop_
_entity.id
_entity.type
_entity.pdbx_description
1 polymer ?
#
loop_
_entity_poly.entity_id
_entity_poly.type
_entity_poly.pdbx_seq_one_letter_code
_entity_poly.pdbx_strand_id
1 'polypeptide(L)'
;MEFLDGTELTLGEKSILTVDDYVYMPSDESVKGKAHFSVLRGPFLYISGLIAKNDDPDVQFETPHGSIGIRGTKFWGGLLDRSHVYDTADRMGGSTEEFGVYVETGEVVFKTNRGQSIVREGYGSFAKDIDSVPSSPKIWSDVDISMALKQVTFSGEEQPE
;
A
#
# COMPACT_ATOMS: atom_id res chain seq x y z
N MET A 1 10.14 -7.13 -7.30
CA MET A 1 11.02 -7.88 -6.37
C MET A 1 10.22 -9.03 -5.84
N GLU A 2 10.80 -10.23 -5.77
CA GLU A 2 10.13 -11.43 -5.28
C GLU A 2 10.91 -11.99 -4.09
N PHE A 3 10.19 -12.42 -3.05
CA PHE A 3 10.74 -12.99 -1.84
C PHE A 3 10.47 -14.51 -1.76
N LEU A 4 11.22 -15.22 -0.92
CA LEU A 4 11.18 -16.69 -0.85
C LEU A 4 9.85 -17.28 -0.35
N ASP A 5 9.01 -16.50 0.32
CA ASP A 5 7.65 -16.87 0.72
C ASP A 5 6.61 -16.63 -0.39
N GLY A 6 7.04 -16.19 -1.58
CA GLY A 6 6.17 -15.83 -2.70
C GLY A 6 5.55 -14.43 -2.57
N THR A 7 6.05 -13.59 -1.66
CA THR A 7 5.67 -12.18 -1.62
C THR A 7 6.25 -11.46 -2.83
N GLU A 8 5.41 -10.65 -3.50
CA GLU A 8 5.86 -9.76 -4.58
C GLU A 8 5.73 -8.31 -4.13
N LEU A 9 6.81 -7.54 -4.32
CA LEU A 9 6.83 -6.11 -4.07
C LEU A 9 7.33 -5.38 -5.32
N THR A 10 6.49 -4.52 -5.87
CA THR A 10 6.80 -3.68 -7.01
C THR A 10 6.95 -2.24 -6.53
N LEU A 11 8.11 -1.65 -6.81
CA LEU A 11 8.42 -0.27 -6.42
C LEU A 11 8.25 0.64 -7.64
N GLY A 12 7.52 1.73 -7.49
CA GLY A 12 7.40 2.74 -8.53
C GLY A 12 8.59 3.69 -8.62
N GLU A 13 8.45 4.72 -9.46
CA GLU A 13 9.52 5.69 -9.67
C GLU A 13 9.94 6.39 -8.38
N LYS A 14 11.25 6.56 -8.22
CA LYS A 14 11.90 7.26 -7.08
C LYS A 14 11.63 6.63 -5.72
N SER A 15 11.08 5.42 -5.64
CA SER A 15 10.82 4.74 -4.37
C SER A 15 12.11 4.39 -3.63
N ILE A 16 12.08 4.52 -2.30
CA ILE A 16 13.13 4.05 -1.40
C ILE A 16 12.46 3.17 -0.36
N LEU A 17 12.88 1.91 -0.33
CA LEU A 17 12.42 0.89 0.58
C LEU A 17 13.60 0.38 1.40
N THR A 18 13.38 0.17 2.68
CA THR A 18 14.26 -0.63 3.55
C THR A 18 13.51 -1.90 3.94
N VAL A 19 14.19 -3.04 3.89
CA VAL A 19 13.70 -4.29 4.47
C VAL A 19 14.22 -4.31 5.91
N ASP A 20 13.33 -4.07 6.87
CA ASP A 20 13.72 -3.95 8.27
C ASP A 20 13.80 -5.32 8.94
N ASP A 21 12.77 -6.16 8.80
CA ASP A 21 12.83 -7.57 9.24
C ASP A 21 11.85 -8.47 8.46
N TYR A 22 12.36 -9.17 7.44
CA TYR A 22 11.65 -10.24 6.73
C TYR A 22 12.30 -11.58 7.09
N VAL A 23 11.60 -12.46 7.82
CA VAL A 23 12.13 -13.81 8.11
C VAL A 23 11.05 -14.87 7.97
N TYR A 24 11.13 -15.62 6.88
CA TYR A 24 10.29 -16.78 6.53
C TYR A 24 11.12 -18.06 6.64
N MET A 25 10.62 -19.13 7.27
CA MET A 25 11.46 -20.32 7.50
C MET A 25 10.72 -21.66 7.33
N PRO A 26 10.54 -22.16 6.09
CA PRO A 26 9.83 -23.38 5.73
C PRO A 26 10.68 -24.67 5.95
N SER A 27 10.40 -25.76 5.22
CA SER A 27 10.27 -27.13 5.78
C SER A 27 9.20 -27.14 6.87
N ASP A 28 8.09 -26.52 6.48
CA ASP A 28 6.79 -26.38 7.10
C ASP A 28 6.70 -26.49 8.63
N GLU A 29 6.71 -25.34 9.33
CA GLU A 29 5.93 -25.22 10.56
C GLU A 29 4.79 -24.22 10.34
N SER A 30 3.84 -24.69 9.50
CA SER A 30 2.66 -24.02 8.93
C SER A 30 2.90 -22.57 8.52
N VAL A 31 3.94 -22.35 7.70
CA VAL A 31 4.30 -21.07 7.03
C VAL A 31 4.81 -19.92 7.93
N LYS A 32 5.55 -20.29 8.99
CA LYS A 32 6.24 -19.38 9.93
C LYS A 32 7.02 -18.23 9.28
N GLY A 33 6.99 -17.05 9.90
CA GLY A 33 7.24 -15.78 9.22
C GLY A 33 7.69 -14.61 10.10
N LYS A 34 7.85 -13.47 9.42
CA LYS A 34 7.97 -12.09 9.88
C LYS A 34 8.08 -11.25 8.61
N ALA A 35 7.45 -10.08 8.54
CA ALA A 35 7.71 -9.16 7.44
C ALA A 35 7.45 -7.71 7.84
N HIS A 36 8.53 -6.97 8.12
CA HIS A 36 8.53 -5.54 8.39
C HIS A 36 9.31 -4.81 7.31
N PHE A 37 8.70 -3.77 6.76
CA PHE A 37 9.29 -2.94 5.71
C PHE A 37 9.11 -1.46 6.04
N SER A 38 10.10 -0.64 5.69
CA SER A 38 9.98 0.82 5.74
C SER A 38 10.00 1.39 4.33
N VAL A 39 8.90 2.04 3.92
CA VAL A 39 8.83 2.81 2.68
C VAL A 39 9.09 4.26 3.01
N LEU A 40 10.32 4.71 2.75
CA LEU A 40 10.75 6.07 3.06
C LEU A 40 10.15 7.10 2.09
N ARG A 41 9.92 6.70 0.84
CA ARG A 41 9.23 7.50 -0.19
C ARG A 41 8.82 6.64 -1.38
N GLY A 42 7.93 7.21 -2.19
CA GLY A 42 7.49 6.67 -3.47
C GLY A 42 6.43 5.58 -3.34
N PRO A 43 5.76 5.24 -4.46
CA PRO A 43 4.66 4.30 -4.46
C PRO A 43 5.16 2.86 -4.55
N PHE A 44 4.32 1.93 -4.09
CA PHE A 44 4.59 0.50 -4.11
C PHE A 44 3.30 -0.30 -4.25
N LEU A 45 3.43 -1.48 -4.86
CA LEU A 45 2.39 -2.51 -4.92
C LEU A 45 2.92 -3.74 -4.20
N TYR A 46 2.12 -4.28 -3.32
CA TYR A 46 2.43 -5.47 -2.55
C TYR A 46 1.41 -6.57 -2.83
N ILE A 47 1.90 -7.78 -3.05
CA ILE A 47 1.12 -9.01 -3.18
C ILE A 47 1.60 -9.98 -2.11
N SER A 48 0.70 -10.36 -1.21
CA SER A 48 0.97 -11.26 -0.10
C SER A 48 1.50 -12.63 -0.53
N GLY A 49 2.68 -12.99 0.00
CA GLY A 49 3.19 -14.35 0.05
C GLY A 49 2.58 -15.18 1.18
N LEU A 50 3.28 -16.25 1.54
CA LEU A 50 2.83 -17.27 2.49
C LEU A 50 2.75 -16.74 3.93
N ILE A 51 3.64 -15.84 4.37
CA ILE A 51 3.63 -15.31 5.74
C ILE A 51 2.30 -14.61 6.07
N ALA A 52 1.79 -13.82 5.13
CA ALA A 52 0.57 -13.04 5.31
C ALA A 52 -0.71 -13.90 5.36
N LYS A 53 -0.59 -15.20 5.12
CA LYS A 53 -1.69 -16.18 5.14
C LYS A 53 -1.74 -16.98 6.45
N ASN A 54 -0.84 -16.69 7.40
CA ASN A 54 -0.87 -17.28 8.74
C ASN A 54 -2.12 -16.84 9.51
N ASP A 55 -2.45 -17.57 10.58
CA ASP A 55 -3.59 -17.23 11.45
C ASP A 55 -3.39 -15.86 12.15
N ASP A 56 -2.14 -15.55 12.52
CA ASP A 56 -1.70 -14.29 13.11
C ASP A 56 -0.45 -13.77 12.37
N PRO A 57 -0.61 -13.10 11.20
CA PRO A 57 0.50 -12.67 10.38
C PRO A 57 1.14 -11.39 10.95
N ASP A 58 2.46 -11.42 11.17
CA ASP A 58 3.25 -10.24 11.54
C ASP A 58 3.81 -9.55 10.29
N VAL A 59 2.90 -8.97 9.50
CA VAL A 59 3.28 -8.21 8.29
C VAL A 59 2.88 -6.74 8.40
N GLN A 60 3.88 -5.86 8.35
CA GLN A 60 3.73 -4.44 8.59
C GLN A 60 4.61 -3.60 7.65
N PHE A 61 4.04 -2.49 7.16
CA PHE A 61 4.77 -1.44 6.47
C PHE A 61 4.76 -0.17 7.31
N GLU A 62 5.92 0.42 7.51
CA GLU A 62 6.09 1.76 8.06
C GLU A 62 6.31 2.78 6.93
N THR A 63 5.65 3.92 7.05
CA THR A 63 5.77 5.03 6.11
C THR A 63 5.80 6.36 6.88
N PRO A 64 6.27 7.45 6.27
CA PRO A 64 6.13 8.78 6.86
C PRO A 64 4.68 9.20 7.14
N HIS A 65 3.69 8.51 6.57
CA HIS A 65 2.27 8.81 6.70
C HIS A 65 1.54 7.84 7.66
N GLY A 66 2.26 6.92 8.30
CA GLY A 66 1.70 5.94 9.22
C GLY A 66 2.08 4.50 8.90
N SER A 67 1.44 3.57 9.60
CA SER A 67 1.71 2.13 9.51
C SER A 67 0.59 1.39 8.80
N ILE A 68 0.93 0.32 8.09
CA ILE A 68 -0.02 -0.51 7.34
C ILE A 68 0.17 -1.96 7.78
N GLY A 69 -0.82 -2.50 8.50
CA GLY A 69 -0.88 -3.92 8.85
C GLY A 69 -1.73 -4.68 7.85
N ILE A 70 -1.34 -5.89 7.48
CA ILE A 70 -2.01 -6.64 6.41
C ILE A 70 -2.41 -8.06 6.83
N ARG A 71 -3.46 -8.57 6.19
CA ARG A 71 -3.85 -9.98 6.27
C ARG A 71 -4.26 -10.50 4.89
N GLY A 72 -3.38 -11.25 4.24
CA GLY A 72 -3.62 -11.92 2.95
C GLY A 72 -4.14 -11.01 1.84
N THR A 73 -3.36 -10.00 1.43
CA THR A 73 -3.82 -8.91 0.56
C THR A 73 -2.98 -8.65 -0.68
N LYS A 74 -3.62 -8.10 -1.71
CA LYS A 74 -2.98 -7.30 -2.75
C LYS A 74 -3.36 -5.84 -2.53
N PHE A 75 -2.38 -4.97 -2.30
CA PHE A 75 -2.64 -3.55 -2.05
C PHE A 75 -1.57 -2.63 -2.63
N TRP A 76 -1.99 -1.42 -2.98
CA TRP A 76 -1.13 -0.33 -3.39
C TRP A 76 -1.02 0.71 -2.27
N GLY A 77 0.17 1.27 -2.08
CA GLY A 77 0.43 2.38 -1.15
C GLY A 77 1.29 3.46 -1.80
N GLY A 78 0.95 4.74 -1.58
CA GLY A 78 1.74 5.84 -2.13
C GLY A 78 1.04 7.19 -2.07
N LEU A 79 1.75 8.24 -2.47
CA LEU A 79 1.17 9.56 -2.68
C LEU A 79 0.42 9.59 -4.02
N LEU A 80 -0.82 10.07 -3.99
CA LEU A 80 -1.64 10.28 -5.16
C LEU A 80 -2.03 11.75 -5.26
N ASP A 81 -1.82 12.37 -6.43
CA ASP A 81 -2.37 13.69 -6.70
C ASP A 81 -3.88 13.57 -6.93
N ARG A 82 -4.66 14.11 -5.99
CA ARG A 82 -6.12 14.06 -6.03
C ARG A 82 -6.74 15.37 -6.52
N SER A 83 -6.00 16.18 -7.25
CA SER A 83 -6.47 17.43 -7.88
C SER A 83 -7.78 17.25 -8.65
N HIS A 84 -7.96 16.12 -9.36
CA HIS A 84 -9.19 15.79 -10.09
C HIS A 84 -10.45 15.67 -9.20
N VAL A 85 -10.30 15.51 -7.89
CA VAL A 85 -11.40 15.43 -6.91
C VAL A 85 -11.75 16.81 -6.35
N TYR A 86 -10.81 17.75 -6.41
CA TYR A 86 -10.97 19.09 -5.87
C TYR A 86 -11.24 20.09 -6.98
N ASP A 87 -12.46 20.60 -7.05
CA ASP A 87 -12.87 21.68 -7.97
C ASP A 87 -12.03 22.97 -7.82
N THR A 88 -11.30 23.12 -6.70
CA THR A 88 -10.64 24.38 -6.30
C THR A 88 -9.20 24.24 -5.81
N ALA A 89 -8.52 23.12 -6.07
CA ALA A 89 -7.12 22.90 -5.68
C ALA A 89 -6.18 24.08 -6.02
N ASP A 90 -6.51 24.83 -7.06
CA ASP A 90 -5.73 25.93 -7.60
C ASP A 90 -5.89 27.29 -6.86
N ARG A 91 -6.75 27.40 -5.83
CA ARG A 91 -7.07 28.74 -5.23
C ARG A 91 -6.31 29.10 -3.96
N MET A 92 -5.57 28.18 -3.34
CA MET A 92 -4.85 28.45 -2.08
C MET A 92 -3.44 27.85 -2.00
N GLY A 93 -2.94 27.20 -3.05
CA GLY A 93 -1.58 26.63 -3.07
C GLY A 93 -1.34 25.50 -2.05
N GLY A 94 -2.41 24.82 -1.60
CA GLY A 94 -2.29 23.63 -0.75
C GLY A 94 -1.97 22.39 -1.59
N SER A 95 -1.22 21.45 -1.03
CA SER A 95 -0.98 20.16 -1.70
C SER A 95 -2.28 19.37 -1.81
N THR A 96 -2.53 18.82 -2.98
CA THR A 96 -3.58 17.83 -3.29
C THR A 96 -3.08 16.40 -3.19
N GLU A 97 -1.79 16.22 -2.87
CA GLU A 97 -1.22 14.90 -2.64
C GLU A 97 -1.68 14.38 -1.28
N GLU A 98 -2.27 13.20 -1.29
CA GLU A 98 -2.63 12.45 -0.09
C GLU A 98 -1.99 11.07 -0.18
N PHE A 99 -1.53 10.53 0.96
CA PHE A 99 -1.06 9.16 1.01
C PHE A 99 -2.28 8.23 0.99
N GLY A 100 -2.39 7.45 -0.06
CA GLY A 100 -3.47 6.50 -0.28
C GLY A 100 -3.03 5.07 -0.01
N VAL A 101 -3.98 4.29 0.50
CA VAL A 101 -3.92 2.82 0.55
C VAL A 101 -5.13 2.30 -0.20
N TYR A 102 -4.90 1.51 -1.26
CA TYR A 102 -5.94 0.85 -2.04
C TYR A 102 -5.79 -0.66 -1.97
N VAL A 103 -6.87 -1.35 -1.65
CA VAL A 103 -6.87 -2.81 -1.48
C VAL A 103 -7.61 -3.43 -2.64
N GLU A 104 -6.86 -4.15 -3.48
CA GLU A 104 -7.42 -4.90 -4.60
C GLU A 104 -8.01 -6.23 -4.13
N THR A 105 -7.39 -6.89 -3.14
CA THR A 105 -7.92 -8.10 -2.50
C THR A 105 -7.57 -8.15 -1.02
N GLY A 106 -8.45 -8.75 -0.20
CA GLY A 106 -8.25 -8.96 1.24
C GLY A 106 -8.59 -7.76 2.13
N GLU A 107 -7.89 -7.58 3.25
CA GLU A 107 -8.10 -6.49 4.21
C GLU A 107 -6.79 -5.92 4.77
N VAL A 108 -6.71 -4.58 4.83
CA VAL A 108 -5.57 -3.81 5.33
C VAL A 108 -6.03 -2.89 6.46
N VAL A 109 -5.21 -2.75 7.50
CA VAL A 109 -5.38 -1.76 8.55
C VAL A 109 -4.39 -0.62 8.32
N PHE A 110 -4.88 0.54 7.88
CA PHE A 110 -4.07 1.75 7.72
C PHE A 110 -4.21 2.63 8.97
N LYS A 111 -3.10 2.86 9.68
CA LYS A 111 -3.08 3.55 10.96
C LYS A 111 -2.18 4.79 10.93
N THR A 112 -2.65 5.86 11.56
CA THR A 112 -1.92 7.10 11.83
C THR A 112 -1.88 7.36 13.34
N ASN A 113 -1.27 8.47 13.77
CA ASN A 113 -1.28 8.90 15.18
C ASN A 113 -2.69 9.31 15.66
N ARG A 114 -3.64 9.54 14.75
CA ARG A 114 -4.98 10.02 15.08
C ARG A 114 -6.08 8.98 14.97
N GLY A 115 -5.79 7.81 14.41
CA GLY A 115 -6.78 6.75 14.27
C GLY A 115 -6.34 5.67 13.29
N GLN A 116 -7.30 4.85 12.88
CA GLN A 116 -7.08 3.79 11.90
C GLN A 116 -8.29 3.65 10.96
N SER A 117 -8.03 3.14 9.77
CA SER A 117 -9.02 2.77 8.76
C SER A 117 -8.82 1.32 8.37
N ILE A 118 -9.89 0.52 8.47
CA ILE A 118 -9.90 -0.89 8.05
C ILE A 118 -10.40 -0.91 6.61
N VAL A 119 -9.50 -1.12 5.67
CA VAL A 119 -9.74 -1.03 4.22
C VAL A 119 -9.92 -2.45 3.67
N ARG A 120 -11.07 -2.70 3.05
CA ARG A 120 -11.40 -3.99 2.45
C ARG A 120 -11.19 -3.98 0.95
N GLU A 121 -11.23 -5.17 0.37
CA GLU A 121 -11.26 -5.39 -1.07
C GLU A 121 -12.18 -4.41 -1.83
N GLY A 122 -11.61 -3.78 -2.86
CA GLY A 122 -12.27 -2.78 -3.71
C GLY A 122 -12.32 -1.36 -3.11
N TYR A 123 -11.85 -1.17 -1.88
CA TYR A 123 -11.88 0.11 -1.19
C TYR A 123 -10.47 0.68 -1.04
N GLY A 124 -10.41 1.99 -0.79
CA GLY A 124 -9.21 2.66 -0.34
C GLY A 124 -9.48 3.73 0.71
N SER A 125 -8.41 4.19 1.34
CA SER A 125 -8.39 5.23 2.37
C SER A 125 -7.22 6.18 2.10
N PHE A 126 -7.38 7.44 2.54
CA PHE A 126 -6.37 8.49 2.39
C PHE A 126 -6.02 9.13 3.74
N ALA A 127 -4.79 9.58 3.90
CA ALA A 127 -4.38 10.51 4.94
C ALA A 127 -3.43 11.57 4.36
N LYS A 128 -3.55 12.81 4.83
CA LYS A 128 -2.66 13.90 4.41
C LYS A 128 -1.25 13.75 4.99
N ASP A 129 -1.18 13.32 6.24
CA ASP A 129 0.03 13.09 7.01
C ASP A 129 -0.25 12.12 8.17
N ILE A 130 0.79 11.74 8.91
CA ILE A 130 0.69 10.83 10.07
C ILE A 130 -0.12 11.41 11.24
N ASP A 131 -0.36 12.72 11.27
CA ASP A 131 -1.13 13.40 12.31
C ASP A 131 -2.55 13.76 11.86
N SER A 132 -3.00 13.14 10.77
CA SER A 132 -4.35 13.24 10.24
C SER A 132 -5.16 11.98 10.53
N VAL A 133 -6.48 12.13 10.73
CA VAL A 133 -7.38 10.97 10.81
C VAL A 133 -7.48 10.36 9.39
N PRO A 134 -7.23 9.05 9.21
CA PRO A 134 -7.40 8.42 7.91
C PRO A 134 -8.86 8.51 7.48
N SER A 135 -9.12 8.73 6.20
CA SER A 135 -10.48 8.80 5.69
C SER A 135 -11.20 7.47 5.91
N SER A 136 -12.51 7.52 6.13
CA SER A 136 -13.34 6.31 6.08
C SER A 136 -13.09 5.57 4.76
N PRO A 137 -12.99 4.23 4.77
CA PRO A 137 -12.81 3.46 3.55
C PRO A 137 -13.95 3.73 2.57
N LYS A 138 -13.61 3.92 1.29
CA LYS A 138 -14.59 4.07 0.21
C LYS A 138 -14.08 3.43 -1.07
N ILE A 139 -14.99 3.11 -1.97
CA ILE A 139 -14.62 2.73 -3.35
C ILE A 139 -13.88 3.91 -3.99
N TRP A 140 -12.69 3.65 -4.51
CA TRP A 140 -11.92 4.63 -5.28
C TRP A 140 -12.50 4.78 -6.69
N SER A 141 -12.32 5.96 -7.27
CA SER A 141 -12.71 6.16 -8.66
C SER A 141 -11.79 5.38 -9.61
N ASP A 142 -12.26 5.05 -10.81
CA ASP A 142 -11.42 4.43 -11.84
C ASP A 142 -10.19 5.29 -12.17
N VAL A 143 -10.32 6.61 -12.03
CA VAL A 143 -9.22 7.57 -12.21
C VAL A 143 -8.18 7.40 -11.10
N ASP A 144 -8.59 7.39 -9.83
CA ASP A 144 -7.69 7.15 -8.69
C ASP A 144 -6.94 5.80 -8.85
N ILE A 145 -7.67 4.73 -9.18
CA ILE A 145 -7.12 3.38 -9.38
C ILE A 145 -6.13 3.37 -10.55
N SER A 146 -6.51 3.94 -11.69
CA SER A 146 -5.64 4.00 -12.89
C SER A 146 -4.34 4.75 -12.61
N MET A 147 -4.41 5.90 -11.92
CA MET A 147 -3.22 6.66 -11.55
C MET A 147 -2.33 5.89 -10.57
N ALA A 148 -2.90 5.25 -9.56
CA ALA A 148 -2.17 4.45 -8.59
C ALA A 148 -1.42 3.28 -9.27
N LEU A 149 -2.13 2.48 -10.06
CA LEU A 149 -1.55 1.32 -10.74
C LEU A 149 -0.49 1.73 -11.77
N LYS A 150 -0.68 2.83 -12.50
CA LYS A 150 0.32 3.34 -13.45
C LYS A 150 1.66 3.65 -12.79
N GLN A 151 1.67 4.07 -11.51
CA GLN A 151 2.91 4.37 -10.81
C GLN A 151 3.78 3.14 -10.51
N VAL A 152 3.19 1.94 -10.58
CA VAL A 152 3.82 0.65 -10.24
C VAL A 152 3.82 -0.33 -11.42
N THR A 153 3.39 0.10 -12.60
CA THR A 153 3.49 -0.67 -13.85
C THR A 153 4.65 -0.13 -14.68
N PHE A 154 5.68 -0.95 -14.90
CA PHE A 154 6.74 -0.60 -15.85
C PHE A 154 6.22 -0.86 -17.26
N SER A 155 6.31 0.16 -18.12
CA SER A 155 5.92 0.10 -19.54
C SER A 155 6.86 -0.81 -20.34
N GLY A 156 6.77 -2.11 -20.11
CA GLY A 156 7.52 -3.15 -20.79
C GLY A 156 6.71 -4.40 -21.14
N GLU A 157 5.45 -4.49 -20.72
CA GLU A 157 4.51 -5.47 -21.27
C GLU A 157 3.76 -4.82 -22.44
N GLU A 158 4.33 -4.98 -23.63
CA GLU A 158 3.53 -4.93 -24.86
C GLU A 158 2.46 -6.03 -24.75
N GLN A 159 1.20 -5.62 -24.75
CA GLN A 159 0.09 -6.55 -24.95
C GLN A 159 0.32 -7.28 -26.29
N PRO A 160 0.18 -8.61 -26.36
CA PRO A 160 0.21 -9.29 -27.65
C PRO A 160 -0.96 -8.77 -28.50
N GLU A 161 -0.63 -8.34 -29.73
CA GLU A 161 -1.58 -7.94 -30.79
C GLU A 161 -2.67 -8.99 -31.06
#